data_AF-A0A9E5DCQ6-F1
#
_entry.id   AF-A0A9E5DCQ6-F1
#
_cell.length_a   1.000
_cell.length_b   1.000
_cell.length_c   1.000
_cell.angle_alpha   90.00
_cell.angle_beta   90.00
_cell.angle_gamma   90.00
#
_symmetry.space_group_name_H-M   'P 1'
#
loop_
_entity.id
_entity.type
_entity.pdbx_description
1 polymer ?
#
loop_
_entity_poly.entity_id
_entity_poly.type
_entity_poly.pdbx_seq_one_letter_code
_entity_poly.pdbx_strand_id
1 'polypeptide(L)' 'MWSFSKIESENLKAIADLESKLGITLIAFSDAEIEYADLKEDAAKEVKDLEKKLGLSLVAVKA' A
#
# COMPACT_ATOMS: atom_id res chain seq x y z
N MET A 1 -14.28 2.83 -7.32
CA MET A 1 -14.82 3.12 -5.98
C MET A 1 -13.92 2.38 -5.00
N TRP A 2 -13.04 3.08 -4.27
CA TRP A 2 -12.16 2.46 -3.28
C TRP A 2 -13.04 2.00 -2.10
N SER A 3 -13.42 0.72 -2.10
CA SER A 3 -14.29 0.18 -1.06
C SER A 3 -13.46 -0.12 0.18
N PHE A 4 -13.66 0.66 1.22
CA PHE A 4 -13.19 0.41 2.60
C PHE A 4 -13.83 -0.84 3.25
N SER A 5 -14.63 -1.61 2.51
CA SER A 5 -15.68 -2.47 3.07
C SER A 5 -15.23 -3.85 3.56
N LYS A 6 -13.95 -4.09 3.83
CA LYS A 6 -13.47 -5.34 4.46
C LYS A 6 -12.40 -5.15 5.55
N ILE A 7 -12.15 -3.93 6.02
CA ILE A 7 -11.19 -3.72 7.10
C ILE A 7 -11.92 -3.82 8.44
N GLU A 8 -11.74 -4.93 9.15
CA GLU A 8 -12.20 -5.07 10.54
C GLU A 8 -11.51 -4.03 11.45
N SER A 9 -12.16 -3.66 12.54
CA SER A 9 -11.70 -2.59 13.45
C SER A 9 -10.30 -2.84 14.04
N GLU A 10 -9.91 -4.10 14.23
CA GLU A 10 -8.57 -4.47 14.69
C GLU A 10 -7.49 -4.14 13.63
N ASN A 11 -7.77 -4.35 12.35
CA ASN A 11 -6.87 -4.03 11.26
C ASN A 11 -6.73 -2.51 11.08
N LEU A 12 -7.82 -1.75 11.27
CA LEU A 12 -7.76 -0.28 11.27
C LEU A 12 -6.85 0.25 12.38
N LYS A 13 -6.91 -0.34 13.58
CA LYS A 13 -6.08 0.06 14.70
C LYS A 13 -4.60 -0.24 14.43
N ALA A 14 -4.28 -1.41 13.89
CA ALA A 14 -2.92 -1.75 13.51
C ALA A 14 -2.34 -0.81 12.44
N ILE A 15 -3.16 -0.40 11.47
CA ILE A 15 -2.77 0.59 10.46
C ILE A 15 -2.52 1.96 11.12
N ALA A 16 -3.45 2.43 11.97
CA ALA A 16 -3.36 3.73 12.63
C ALA A 16 -2.15 3.84 13.58
N ASP A 17 -1.82 2.75 14.30
CA ASP A 17 -0.63 2.69 15.16
C ASP A 17 0.65 2.77 14.31
N LEU A 18 0.67 2.12 13.15
CA LEU A 18 1.81 2.15 12.23
C LEU A 18 1.97 3.52 11.56
N GLU A 19 0.88 4.14 11.11
CA GLU A 19 0.85 5.51 10.60
C GLU A 19 1.40 6.50 11.64
N SER A 20 0.92 6.40 12.89
CA SER A 20 1.37 7.26 13.99
C SER A 20 2.86 7.09 14.30
N LYS A 21 3.37 5.86 14.20
CA LYS A 21 4.79 5.56 14.44
C LYS A 21 5.70 6.07 13.33
N LEU A 22 5.24 5.97 12.08
CA LEU A 22 6.03 6.34 10.90
C LEU A 22 5.86 7.81 10.50
N GLY A 23 4.82 8.48 10.99
CA GLY A 23 4.48 9.85 10.61
C GLY A 23 4.01 9.97 9.16
N ILE A 24 3.45 8.90 8.60
CA ILE A 24 2.96 8.84 7.21
C ILE A 24 1.53 8.31 7.18
N THR A 25 0.76 8.71 6.17
CA THR A 25 -0.56 8.15 5.89
C THR A 25 -0.42 6.91 5.01
N LEU A 26 -0.99 5.80 5.43
CA LEU A 26 -1.01 4.52 4.74
C LEU A 26 -2.38 4.32 4.09
N ILE A 27 -2.36 3.93 2.81
CA ILE A 27 -3.58 3.59 2.08
C ILE A 27 -3.70 2.08 2.04
N ALA A 28 -4.75 1.54 2.64
CA ALA A 28 -5.04 0.12 2.59
C ALA A 28 -5.74 -0.24 1.26
N PHE A 29 -5.10 -1.09 0.47
CA PHE A 29 -5.70 -1.72 -0.70
C PHE A 29 -6.19 -3.13 -0.32
N SER A 30 -7.44 -3.44 -0.65
CA SER A 30 -8.04 -4.77 -0.42
C SER A 30 -8.78 -5.24 -1.67
N ASP A 31 -8.48 -6.46 -2.12
CA ASP A 31 -9.19 -7.20 -3.16
C ASP A 31 -9.36 -8.66 -2.69
N ALA A 32 -10.17 -9.47 -3.38
CA ALA A 32 -10.53 -10.81 -2.93
C ALA A 32 -9.31 -11.72 -2.68
N GLU A 33 -8.24 -11.57 -3.46
CA GLU A 33 -6.99 -12.34 -3.35
C GLU A 33 -5.79 -11.45 -3.68
N ILE A 34 -5.31 -10.67 -2.70
CA ILE A 34 -4.07 -9.88 -2.89
C ILE A 34 -2.86 -10.77 -2.70
N GLU A 35 -2.15 -11.03 -3.79
CA GLU A 35 -0.77 -11.48 -3.74
C GLU A 35 0.18 -10.30 -3.88
N TYR A 36 0.99 -10.03 -2.86
CA TYR A 36 2.00 -8.98 -2.93
C TYR A 36 3.10 -9.37 -3.94
N ALA A 37 3.44 -8.44 -4.84
CA ALA A 37 4.58 -8.64 -5.73
C ALA A 37 5.87 -8.37 -4.95
N ASP A 38 6.79 -9.34 -4.96
CA ASP A 38 8.12 -9.16 -4.37
C ASP A 38 8.95 -8.27 -5.30
N LEU A 39 9.13 -7.02 -4.89
CA LEU A 39 9.98 -6.07 -5.59
C LEU A 39 11.40 -6.19 -5.05
N LYS A 40 12.28 -6.81 -5.85
CA LYS A 40 13.73 -6.72 -5.65
C LYS A 40 14.16 -5.25 -5.65
N GLU A 41 15.27 -4.94 -4.97
CA GLU A 41 15.73 -3.55 -4.73
C GLU A 41 15.82 -2.68 -6.00
N ASP A 42 16.24 -3.26 -7.13
CA ASP A 42 16.31 -2.55 -8.41
C ASP A 42 14.93 -2.16 -8.94
N ALA A 43 13.97 -3.10 -8.94
CA ALA A 43 12.60 -2.84 -9.37
C ALA A 43 11.88 -1.87 -8.41
N ALA A 44 12.20 -1.94 -7.10
CA ALA A 44 11.65 -1.02 -6.11
C ALA A 44 12.07 0.44 -6.36
N LYS A 45 13.29 0.68 -6.90
CA LYS A 45 13.72 2.03 -7.32
C LYS A 45 12.94 2.51 -8.53
N GLU A 46 12.82 1.69 -9.57
CA GLU A 46 12.08 2.07 -10.79
C GLU A 46 10.63 2.44 -10.47
N VAL A 47 9.97 1.68 -9.59
CA VAL A 47 8.62 1.98 -9.11
C VAL A 47 8.60 3.34 -8.39
N LYS A 48 9.53 3.60 -7.47
CA LYS A 48 9.59 4.88 -6.73
C LYS A 48 9.87 6.09 -7.63
N ASP A 49 10.72 5.95 -8.63
CA ASP A 49 10.97 7.03 -9.59
C ASP A 49 9.72 7.32 -10.43
N LEU A 50 8.98 6.28 -10.83
CA LEU A 50 7.71 6.44 -11.53
C LEU A 50 6.64 7.09 -10.64
N GLU A 51 6.52 6.67 -9.38
CA GLU A 51 5.65 7.27 -8.37
C GLU A 51 5.88 8.78 -8.26
N LYS A 52 7.15 9.20 -8.11
CA LYS A 52 7.54 10.61 -8.04
C LYS A 52 7.22 11.37 -9.33
N LYS A 53 7.46 10.75 -10.49
CA LYS A 53 7.22 11.37 -11.79
C LYS A 53 5.72 11.60 -12.04
N LEU A 54 4.87 10.67 -11.60
CA LEU A 54 3.43 10.74 -11.80
C LEU A 54 2.70 11.46 -10.66
N GLY A 55 3.35 11.66 -9.51
CA GLY A 55 2.72 12.21 -8.31
C GLY A 55 1.70 11.25 -7.67
N LEU A 56 1.94 9.94 -7.81
CA LEU A 56 1.05 8.88 -7.34
C LEU A 56 1.84 7.90 -6.48
N SER A 57 1.15 7.16 -5.60
CA SER A 57 1.72 5.98 -4.96
C SER A 57 1.16 4.72 -5.60
N LEU A 58 2.04 3.78 -5.93
CA LEU A 58 1.76 2.53 -6.63
C LEU A 58 1.88 1.37 -5.64
N VAL A 59 0.85 0.52 -5.59
CA VAL A 59 0.85 -0.71 -4.79
C VAL A 59 1.18 -1.88 -5.71
N ALA A 60 2.26 -2.60 -5.42
CA ALA A 60 2.71 -3.72 -6.24
C ALA A 60 2.01 -5.03 -5.82
N VAL A 61 1.15 -5.53 -6.69
CA VAL A 61 0.41 -6.80 -6.54
C VAL A 61 0.68 -7.70 -7.74
N LYS A 62 0.60 -9.02 -7.55
CA LYS A 62 0.57 -9.99 -8.66
C LYS A 62 -0.85 -10.07 -9.21
N ALA A 63 -0.95 -10.27 -10.52
CA ALA A 63 -2.20 -10.45 -11.25
C ALA A 63 -2.36 -11.90 -11.71
#